data_AF-A0A6J2Y8Y0-F1
#
_entry.id   AF-A0A6J2Y8Y0-F1
#
_cell.length_a   1.000
_cell.length_b   1.000
_cell.length_c   1.000
_cell.angle_alpha   90.00
_cell.angle_beta   90.00
_cell.angle_gamma   90.00
#
_symmetry.space_group_name_H-M   'P 1'
#
loop_
_entity.id
_entity.type
_entity.pdbx_description
1 polymer ?
#
loop_
_entity_poly.entity_id
_entity_poly.type
_entity_poly.pdbx_seq_one_letter_code
_entity_poly.pdbx_strand_id
1 'polypeptide(L)'
;MSDLVSKCVLRVEVNDSSESNNGTQGAEALAQNVDPKQKNHGRRKVRDISVETFPSRLETPRDDWGLLPISSREQTPLTEKDAIELAEDKGEIGFFSGNPFVEITKGILHLYKEDVLTSRKDALSLCLVGVPCSLTCHDLLAFTAPCHADIAHIRVLRDSIPNQYMCLLTFRSHESALEFYYTYNSAPFSTLEPDILCRIVWVSRIEWAHDGLPPPGHTELPMCPVCLERMDESVDGVLTILCNHAFHASCLEKWGDSTCPVCRCVQSPEQAETSECEKCGKIAPSPDALWICLICGHVGCGRYLGGHAASHYIESGHCYALQLGSHRVWDYKGDNFVHRLLQNKADGKLVPSEGPPSEAEHAQEKVDSVQLEFTYLLTSQLEEQRLYFEDRLALLEIQLQDEAKHLRKELTTLSQDKKQLQINVHDLTKEKLALEKKLQQQSSKLSTTLHELNEEKHLGKALRNNQQQWQTKLNNLEESFKELKISKEKEIADLKEQVRDLMFFINAQQVIEKSEDREDIAQGSVSIGEAPQTSKSKHRRRKQK
;
A
#
# COMPACT_ATOMS: atom_id res chain seq x y z
N MET A 1 21.21 22.93 -30.70
CA MET A 1 19.94 22.54 -30.06
C MET A 1 20.06 22.86 -28.58
N SER A 2 19.03 23.45 -27.97
CA SER A 2 19.04 23.77 -26.54
C SER A 2 19.12 22.49 -25.71
N ASP A 3 20.12 22.42 -24.82
CA ASP A 3 20.37 21.29 -23.89
C ASP A 3 19.34 21.23 -22.74
N LEU A 4 18.42 22.19 -22.69
CA LEU A 4 17.45 22.40 -21.63
C LEU A 4 16.08 21.83 -22.04
N VAL A 5 15.48 21.01 -21.19
CA VAL A 5 14.14 20.43 -21.34
C VAL A 5 13.41 20.47 -20.01
N SER A 6 12.08 20.49 -20.04
CA SER A 6 11.30 20.29 -18.82
C SER A 6 11.24 18.79 -18.53
N LYS A 7 11.79 18.36 -17.39
CA LYS A 7 11.75 16.97 -16.95
C LYS A 7 10.45 16.71 -16.21
N CYS A 8 9.94 15.49 -16.33
CA CYS A 8 8.76 15.04 -15.62
C CYS A 8 9.14 14.26 -14.35
N VAL A 9 8.30 14.35 -13.32
CA VAL A 9 8.31 13.47 -12.15
C VAL A 9 7.08 12.57 -12.27
N LEU A 10 7.31 11.27 -12.36
CA LEU A 10 6.25 10.28 -12.30
C LEU A 10 6.00 9.94 -10.84
N ARG A 11 4.80 10.23 -10.34
CA ARG A 11 4.43 9.91 -8.95
C ARG A 11 3.25 8.95 -8.93
N VAL A 12 3.36 7.92 -8.12
CA VAL A 12 2.21 7.05 -7.83
C VAL A 12 1.76 7.32 -6.41
N GLU A 13 0.54 7.83 -6.28
CA GLU A 13 -0.10 8.02 -4.99
C GLU A 13 -0.66 6.68 -4.52
N VAL A 14 -0.24 6.19 -3.34
CA VAL A 14 -0.69 4.90 -2.80
C VAL A 14 -1.58 5.12 -1.59
N ASN A 15 -2.76 4.49 -1.59
CA ASN A 15 -3.70 4.57 -0.49
C ASN A 15 -3.62 3.28 0.34
N ASP A 16 -2.94 3.32 1.48
CA ASP A 16 -2.87 2.15 2.38
C ASP A 16 -4.24 1.94 3.04
N SER A 17 -4.96 0.90 2.61
CA SER A 17 -6.24 0.50 3.19
C SER A 17 -6.13 -0.09 4.60
N SER A 18 -4.93 -0.21 5.16
CA SER A 18 -4.67 -0.86 6.46
C SER A 18 -5.04 -0.01 7.68
N GLU A 19 -5.24 1.31 7.55
CA GLU A 19 -5.53 2.19 8.69
C GLU A 19 -7.04 2.40 8.99
N SER A 20 -7.96 1.88 8.17
CA SER A 20 -9.40 2.21 8.28
C SER A 20 -10.27 1.19 9.03
N ASN A 21 -9.70 0.10 9.56
CA ASN A 21 -10.49 -1.01 10.12
C ASN A 21 -10.51 -1.08 11.67
N ASN A 22 -10.56 0.07 12.35
CA ASN A 22 -10.89 0.12 13.78
C ASN A 22 -11.92 1.22 14.06
N GLY A 23 -13.21 0.86 14.06
CA GLY A 23 -14.27 1.79 14.51
C GLY A 23 -15.70 1.37 14.15
N THR A 24 -16.26 0.44 14.93
CA THR A 24 -17.67 0.32 15.35
C THR A 24 -18.82 0.80 14.43
N GLN A 25 -19.74 -0.16 14.18
CA GLN A 25 -21.06 0.01 13.56
C GLN A 25 -21.91 1.15 14.14
N GLY A 26 -22.66 1.83 13.26
CA GLY A 26 -23.81 2.67 13.60
C GLY A 26 -24.45 3.28 12.35
N ALA A 27 -25.70 2.90 12.07
CA ALA A 27 -26.49 3.40 10.95
C ALA A 27 -26.91 4.88 11.12
N GLU A 28 -27.03 5.57 9.98
CA GLU A 28 -27.81 6.79 9.73
C GLU A 28 -27.57 8.02 10.63
N ALA A 29 -26.81 8.99 10.12
CA ALA A 29 -27.19 10.41 10.16
C ALA A 29 -26.21 11.31 9.36
N LEU A 30 -26.78 12.06 8.42
CA LEU A 30 -26.37 13.39 7.96
C LEU A 30 -24.99 13.57 7.32
N ALA A 31 -25.07 13.86 6.01
CA ALA A 31 -24.08 14.58 5.24
C ALA A 31 -23.54 15.80 5.98
N GLN A 32 -22.25 15.78 6.33
CA GLN A 32 -21.31 16.90 6.42
C GLN A 32 -20.08 16.42 7.23
N ASN A 33 -19.21 15.65 6.58
CA ASN A 33 -17.80 15.53 6.93
C ASN A 33 -17.07 15.05 5.69
N VAL A 34 -16.82 15.98 4.76
CA VAL A 34 -15.92 15.74 3.63
C VAL A 34 -14.50 15.77 4.20
N ASP A 35 -13.88 14.59 4.21
CA ASP A 35 -12.50 14.35 4.58
C ASP A 35 -11.56 15.38 3.92
N PRO A 36 -10.66 16.08 4.64
CA PRO A 36 -9.76 17.08 4.05
C PRO A 36 -8.90 16.54 2.90
N LYS A 37 -8.71 15.21 2.80
CA LYS A 37 -8.07 14.56 1.64
C LYS A 37 -8.85 14.76 0.33
N GLN A 38 -10.18 14.79 0.36
CA GLN A 38 -11.03 14.95 -0.84
C GLN A 38 -11.01 16.36 -1.47
N LYS A 39 -10.55 17.39 -0.74
CA LYS A 39 -10.49 18.75 -1.31
C LYS A 39 -9.46 18.91 -2.43
N ASN A 40 -8.40 18.09 -2.44
CA ASN A 40 -7.29 18.23 -3.39
C ASN A 40 -7.37 17.28 -4.60
N HIS A 41 -8.19 16.23 -4.56
CA HIS A 41 -8.32 15.27 -5.66
C HIS A 41 -9.22 15.74 -6.82
N GLY A 42 -9.97 16.83 -6.64
CA GLY A 42 -11.12 17.11 -7.50
C GLY A 42 -12.10 15.92 -7.53
N ARG A 43 -12.74 15.64 -8.67
CA ARG A 43 -13.61 14.46 -8.84
C ARG A 43 -12.86 13.14 -9.12
N ARG A 44 -11.52 13.09 -8.98
CA ARG A 44 -10.72 11.90 -9.32
C ARG A 44 -10.89 10.82 -8.23
N LYS A 45 -11.07 9.58 -8.67
CA LYS A 45 -11.21 8.39 -7.79
C LYS A 45 -9.92 7.59 -7.83
N VAL A 46 -9.57 6.91 -6.73
CA VAL A 46 -8.48 5.94 -6.64
C VAL A 46 -8.80 4.71 -7.50
N ARG A 47 -7.81 4.16 -8.19
CA ARG A 47 -7.98 3.07 -9.16
C ARG A 47 -6.82 2.07 -9.11
N ASP A 48 -7.03 0.89 -9.66
CA ASP A 48 -5.99 -0.15 -9.71
C ASP A 48 -4.96 0.20 -10.80
N ILE A 49 -3.69 0.17 -10.43
CA ILE A 49 -2.54 0.41 -11.31
C ILE A 49 -1.72 -0.88 -11.37
N SER A 50 -1.66 -1.50 -12.54
CA SER A 50 -0.79 -2.67 -12.76
C SER A 50 0.56 -2.25 -13.29
N VAL A 51 1.63 -2.74 -12.67
CA VAL A 51 3.02 -2.48 -13.02
C VAL A 51 3.66 -3.80 -13.47
N GLU A 52 4.06 -3.89 -14.73
CA GLU A 52 4.79 -5.03 -15.27
C GLU A 52 6.25 -4.61 -15.54
N THR A 53 7.22 -5.26 -14.92
CA THR A 53 8.65 -4.96 -15.12
C THR A 53 9.33 -6.04 -15.96
N PHE A 54 9.95 -5.63 -17.07
CA PHE A 54 10.78 -6.46 -17.95
C PHE A 54 12.26 -6.09 -17.76
N PRO A 55 13.00 -6.79 -16.89
CA PRO A 55 14.43 -6.53 -16.70
C PRO A 55 15.26 -7.06 -17.87
N SER A 56 16.34 -6.35 -18.22
CA SER A 56 17.34 -6.88 -19.14
C SER A 56 18.09 -8.04 -18.50
N ARG A 57 18.35 -9.13 -19.25
CA ARG A 57 19.11 -10.31 -18.76
C ARG A 57 20.57 -10.01 -18.38
N LEU A 58 21.03 -8.80 -18.66
CA LEU A 58 22.40 -8.35 -18.47
C LEU A 58 22.64 -7.73 -17.08
N GLU A 59 21.62 -7.48 -16.25
CA GLU A 59 21.78 -6.96 -14.89
C GLU A 59 20.80 -7.57 -13.89
N THR A 60 21.23 -7.72 -12.63
CA THR A 60 20.36 -8.08 -11.50
C THR A 60 19.56 -6.85 -11.03
N PRO A 61 18.31 -7.03 -10.56
CA PRO A 61 17.51 -5.92 -10.02
C PRO A 61 18.23 -5.13 -8.95
N ARG A 62 18.25 -3.81 -9.07
CA ARG A 62 18.85 -2.88 -8.10
C ARG A 62 17.77 -2.13 -7.32
N ASP A 63 18.05 -1.80 -6.06
CA ASP A 63 17.12 -1.11 -5.15
C ASP A 63 16.78 0.33 -5.58
N ASP A 64 17.69 0.96 -6.36
CA ASP A 64 17.53 2.30 -6.93
C ASP A 64 16.55 2.36 -8.10
N TRP A 65 16.05 1.21 -8.58
CA TRP A 65 15.03 1.17 -9.62
C TRP A 65 13.68 1.65 -9.12
N GLY A 66 13.49 1.98 -7.83
CA GLY A 66 12.19 2.39 -7.31
C GLY A 66 11.22 1.22 -7.28
N LEU A 67 11.67 0.11 -6.68
CA LEU A 67 10.82 -1.02 -6.35
C LEU A 67 9.67 -0.52 -5.45
N LEU A 68 8.42 -0.83 -5.82
CA LEU A 68 7.22 -0.55 -5.03
C LEU A 68 7.43 -0.94 -3.55
N PRO A 69 6.98 -0.14 -2.57
CA PRO A 69 7.00 -0.55 -1.16
C PRO A 69 6.35 -1.92 -1.00
N ILE A 70 6.97 -2.82 -0.24
CA ILE A 70 6.47 -4.20 -0.03
C ILE A 70 5.05 -4.20 0.54
N SER A 71 4.69 -3.18 1.33
CA SER A 71 3.35 -2.99 1.92
C SER A 71 2.23 -2.81 0.90
N SER A 72 2.54 -2.31 -0.30
CA SER A 72 1.57 -2.01 -1.35
C SER A 72 1.42 -3.15 -2.36
N ARG A 73 2.20 -4.22 -2.21
CA ARG A 73 2.20 -5.37 -3.11
C ARG A 73 1.12 -6.37 -2.68
N GLU A 74 0.05 -6.49 -3.45
CA GLU A 74 -0.72 -7.74 -3.47
C GLU A 74 0.18 -8.80 -4.17
N GLN A 75 1.17 -9.36 -3.46
CA GLN A 75 2.06 -10.39 -4.01
C GLN A 75 1.28 -11.69 -4.24
N THR A 76 1.38 -12.26 -5.43
CA THR A 76 1.19 -13.70 -5.62
C THR A 76 2.14 -14.46 -4.66
N PRO A 77 1.66 -15.40 -3.83
CA PRO A 77 2.51 -16.14 -2.90
C PRO A 77 3.67 -16.79 -3.65
N LEU A 78 4.90 -16.47 -3.24
CA LEU A 78 6.12 -16.93 -3.94
C LEU A 78 6.46 -18.39 -3.61
N THR A 79 5.85 -18.98 -2.58
CA THR A 79 6.10 -20.37 -2.18
C THR A 79 4.83 -21.14 -1.82
N GLU A 80 4.87 -22.48 -2.01
CA GLU A 80 3.78 -23.39 -1.61
C GLU A 80 3.44 -23.28 -0.12
N LYS A 81 4.41 -22.91 0.73
CA LYS A 81 4.19 -22.68 2.17
C LYS A 81 3.29 -21.47 2.43
N ASP A 82 3.54 -20.36 1.74
CA ASP A 82 2.75 -19.13 1.90
C ASP A 82 1.31 -19.35 1.41
N ALA A 83 1.11 -20.16 0.37
CA ALA A 83 -0.21 -20.52 -0.14
C ALA A 83 -0.99 -21.44 0.82
N ILE A 84 -0.31 -22.34 1.55
CA ILE A 84 -0.92 -23.22 2.54
C ILE A 84 -1.35 -22.43 3.79
N GLU A 85 -0.51 -21.51 4.27
CA GLU A 85 -0.86 -20.66 5.42
C GLU A 85 -2.05 -19.73 5.13
N LEU A 86 -2.16 -19.20 3.90
CA LEU A 86 -3.32 -18.40 3.45
C LEU A 86 -4.60 -19.23 3.23
N ALA A 87 -4.46 -20.51 2.84
CA ALA A 87 -5.60 -21.41 2.60
C ALA A 87 -6.20 -21.97 3.89
N GLU A 88 -5.38 -22.20 4.93
CA GLU A 88 -5.85 -22.68 6.24
C GLU A 88 -6.73 -21.64 6.98
N ASP A 89 -6.54 -20.34 6.72
CA ASP A 89 -7.26 -19.26 7.41
C ASP A 89 -8.65 -18.95 6.82
N LYS A 90 -8.97 -19.43 5.61
CA LYS A 90 -10.26 -19.14 4.94
C LYS A 90 -11.00 -20.32 4.29
N GLY A 91 -10.42 -21.52 4.25
CA GLY A 91 -11.12 -22.71 3.73
C GLY A 91 -11.48 -22.64 2.24
N GLU A 92 -10.88 -21.72 1.49
CA GLU A 92 -11.06 -21.58 0.04
C GLU A 92 -9.78 -22.00 -0.67
N ILE A 93 -9.89 -22.90 -1.66
CA ILE A 93 -8.79 -23.25 -2.55
C ILE A 93 -8.68 -22.14 -3.60
N GLY A 94 -7.79 -21.17 -3.35
CA GLY A 94 -7.48 -20.09 -4.29
C GLY A 94 -6.66 -20.59 -5.47
N PHE A 95 -7.22 -20.53 -6.67
CA PHE A 95 -6.47 -20.67 -7.92
C PHE A 95 -6.15 -19.28 -8.47
N PHE A 96 -4.87 -19.02 -8.75
CA PHE A 96 -4.40 -17.80 -9.41
C PHE A 96 -3.80 -18.15 -10.76
N SER A 97 -4.25 -17.47 -11.81
CA SER A 97 -3.70 -17.52 -13.16
C SER A 97 -3.12 -16.15 -13.49
N GLY A 98 -1.79 -16.03 -13.56
CA GLY A 98 -1.14 -14.75 -13.88
C GLY A 98 0.39 -14.82 -13.85
N ASN A 99 1.02 -13.78 -14.41
CA ASN A 99 2.47 -13.59 -14.36
C ASN A 99 2.87 -13.04 -12.97
N PRO A 100 3.75 -13.74 -12.20
CA PRO A 100 4.14 -13.34 -10.84
C PRO A 100 4.86 -11.98 -10.73
N PHE A 101 5.33 -11.45 -11.86
CA PHE A 101 6.04 -10.16 -11.94
C PHE A 101 5.12 -8.96 -12.18
N VAL A 102 3.81 -9.17 -12.21
CA VAL A 102 2.81 -8.10 -12.33
C VAL A 102 2.43 -7.65 -10.92
N GLU A 103 2.90 -6.47 -10.53
CA GLU A 103 2.57 -5.84 -9.25
C GLU A 103 1.28 -5.02 -9.43
N ILE A 104 0.25 -5.26 -8.63
CA ILE A 104 -0.99 -4.48 -8.64
C ILE A 104 -1.00 -3.58 -7.42
N THR A 105 -1.08 -2.27 -7.64
CA THR A 105 -1.10 -1.24 -6.58
C THR A 105 -2.34 -0.37 -6.74
N LYS A 106 -3.04 -0.06 -5.65
CA LYS A 106 -4.22 0.82 -5.67
C LYS A 106 -3.81 2.27 -5.44
N GLY A 107 -4.11 3.15 -6.39
CA GLY A 107 -3.57 4.50 -6.37
C GLY A 107 -4.08 5.48 -7.42
N ILE A 108 -3.42 6.62 -7.52
CA ILE A 108 -3.58 7.59 -8.61
C ILE A 108 -2.21 7.83 -9.25
N LEU A 109 -2.13 7.73 -10.58
CA LEU A 109 -0.91 8.02 -11.33
C LEU A 109 -0.84 9.51 -11.69
N HIS A 110 0.20 10.18 -11.21
CA HIS A 110 0.48 11.57 -11.50
C HIS A 110 1.72 11.73 -12.38
N LEU A 111 1.62 12.61 -13.37
CA LEU A 111 2.75 13.05 -14.19
C LEU A 111 2.89 14.56 -14.02
N TYR A 112 3.90 14.96 -13.26
CA TYR A 112 4.19 16.35 -12.98
C TYR A 112 5.32 16.83 -13.89
N LYS A 113 5.17 18.02 -14.46
CA LYS A 113 6.16 18.66 -15.31
C LYS A 113 6.88 19.75 -14.50
N GLU A 114 8.21 19.78 -14.57
CA GLU A 114 9.01 20.81 -13.91
C GLU A 114 8.81 22.16 -14.59
N ASP A 115 8.51 23.21 -13.82
CA ASP A 115 8.21 24.54 -14.36
C ASP A 115 9.44 25.23 -14.97
N VAL A 116 10.64 24.73 -14.65
CA VAL A 116 11.93 25.24 -15.13
C VAL A 116 12.55 24.25 -16.12
N LEU A 117 13.14 24.76 -17.20
CA LEU A 117 13.90 23.95 -18.14
C LEU A 117 15.25 23.57 -17.52
N THR A 118 15.46 22.28 -17.26
CA THR A 118 16.70 21.73 -16.70
C THR A 118 17.52 21.01 -17.77
N SER A 119 18.84 20.91 -17.55
CA SER A 119 19.72 20.21 -18.50
C SER A 119 19.32 18.75 -18.60
N ARG A 120 19.29 18.18 -19.82
CA ARG A 120 19.03 16.75 -20.05
C ARG A 120 20.03 15.85 -19.33
N LYS A 121 21.25 16.37 -19.11
CA LYS A 121 22.33 15.69 -18.41
C LYS A 121 21.80 15.19 -17.06
N ASP A 122 22.14 13.93 -16.74
CA ASP A 122 21.71 13.17 -15.57
C ASP A 122 20.36 12.42 -15.67
N ALA A 123 19.52 12.66 -16.70
CA ALA A 123 18.29 11.87 -16.89
C ALA A 123 18.57 10.58 -17.68
N LEU A 124 18.37 9.42 -17.05
CA LEU A 124 18.51 8.09 -17.65
C LEU A 124 17.17 7.46 -18.07
N SER A 125 16.06 8.05 -17.64
CA SER A 125 14.73 7.48 -17.84
C SER A 125 13.88 8.30 -18.81
N LEU A 126 13.20 7.60 -19.71
CA LEU A 126 12.23 8.14 -20.65
C LEU A 126 10.88 7.49 -20.41
N CYS A 127 9.80 8.24 -20.58
CA CYS A 127 8.45 7.69 -20.53
C CYS A 127 7.72 7.90 -21.85
N LEU A 128 7.26 6.80 -22.44
CA LEU A 128 6.32 6.81 -23.54
C LEU A 128 4.92 7.03 -22.95
N VAL A 129 4.28 8.10 -23.36
CA VAL A 129 2.94 8.49 -22.89
C VAL A 129 1.93 8.14 -23.97
N GLY A 130 0.80 7.55 -23.56
CA GLY A 130 -0.31 7.25 -24.45
C GLY A 130 -0.04 6.10 -25.44
N VAL A 131 0.67 5.06 -24.99
CA VAL A 131 0.88 3.86 -25.81
C VAL A 131 -0.46 3.13 -25.95
N PRO A 132 -0.98 2.88 -27.17
CA PRO A 132 -2.27 2.23 -27.35
C PRO A 132 -2.34 0.84 -26.73
N CYS A 133 -3.47 0.48 -26.13
CA CYS A 133 -3.68 -0.89 -25.62
C CYS A 133 -3.68 -1.97 -26.71
N SER A 134 -3.85 -1.61 -27.98
CA SER A 134 -3.69 -2.53 -29.11
C SER A 134 -2.25 -3.02 -29.28
N LEU A 135 -1.26 -2.23 -28.85
CA LEU A 135 0.13 -2.65 -28.80
C LEU A 135 0.33 -3.50 -27.54
N THR A 136 0.64 -4.77 -27.74
CA THR A 136 0.93 -5.69 -26.65
C THR A 136 2.33 -5.45 -26.09
N CYS A 137 2.64 -6.02 -24.92
CA CYS A 137 4.02 -5.99 -24.39
C CYS A 137 5.02 -6.62 -25.39
N HIS A 138 4.59 -7.58 -26.20
CA HIS A 138 5.42 -8.19 -27.24
C HIS A 138 5.74 -7.19 -28.35
N ASP A 139 4.74 -6.44 -28.82
CA ASP A 139 4.91 -5.42 -29.87
C ASP A 139 5.80 -4.29 -29.38
N LEU A 140 5.65 -3.88 -28.11
CA LEU A 140 6.51 -2.89 -27.47
C LEU A 140 7.96 -3.38 -27.36
N LEU A 141 8.17 -4.65 -27.01
CA LEU A 141 9.50 -5.25 -26.97
C LEU A 141 10.10 -5.35 -28.38
N ALA A 142 9.30 -5.65 -29.41
CA ALA A 142 9.76 -5.64 -30.79
C ALA A 142 10.12 -4.22 -31.26
N PHE A 143 9.31 -3.21 -30.92
CA PHE A 143 9.55 -1.80 -31.24
C PHE A 143 10.85 -1.29 -30.60
N THR A 144 11.14 -1.69 -29.36
CA THR A 144 12.36 -1.30 -28.64
C THR A 144 13.56 -2.21 -28.89
N ALA A 145 13.40 -3.29 -29.68
CA ALA A 145 14.41 -4.33 -29.88
C ALA A 145 15.80 -3.81 -30.30
N PRO A 146 15.93 -2.82 -31.20
CA PRO A 146 17.23 -2.30 -31.60
C PRO A 146 18.05 -1.72 -30.44
N CYS A 147 17.39 -1.29 -29.36
CA CYS A 147 18.00 -0.61 -28.22
C CYS A 147 18.03 -1.48 -26.95
N HIS A 148 17.65 -2.76 -27.01
CA HIS A 148 17.58 -3.65 -25.83
C HIS A 148 18.91 -3.82 -25.09
N ALA A 149 20.04 -3.71 -25.80
CA ALA A 149 21.37 -3.79 -25.17
C ALA A 149 21.63 -2.60 -24.23
N ASP A 150 21.10 -1.43 -24.57
CA ASP A 150 21.31 -0.18 -23.83
C ASP A 150 20.24 0.07 -22.78
N ILE A 151 19.10 -0.62 -22.87
CA ILE A 151 18.01 -0.55 -21.89
C ILE A 151 18.37 -1.43 -20.68
N ALA A 152 18.26 -0.85 -19.48
CA ALA A 152 18.41 -1.56 -18.22
C ALA A 152 17.14 -2.35 -17.89
N HIS A 153 15.97 -1.70 -17.96
CA HIS A 153 14.67 -2.34 -17.79
C HIS A 153 13.54 -1.52 -18.43
N ILE A 154 12.43 -2.19 -18.71
CA ILE A 154 11.19 -1.61 -19.25
C ILE A 154 10.09 -1.83 -18.22
N ARG A 155 9.32 -0.79 -17.90
CA ARG A 155 8.15 -0.87 -17.01
C ARG A 155 6.89 -0.42 -17.70
N VAL A 156 5.92 -1.31 -17.78
CA VAL A 156 4.59 -1.02 -18.30
C VAL A 156 3.69 -0.65 -17.13
N LEU A 157 3.12 0.54 -17.19
CA LEU A 157 2.22 1.13 -16.19
C LEU A 157 0.84 1.22 -16.82
N ARG A 158 -0.09 0.37 -16.37
CA ARG A 158 -1.49 0.43 -16.80
C ARG A 158 -2.32 0.99 -15.66
N ASP A 159 -2.93 2.15 -15.90
CA ASP A 159 -4.05 2.63 -15.11
C ASP A 159 -5.35 2.19 -15.80
N SER A 160 -6.46 2.28 -15.10
CA SER A 160 -7.84 2.19 -15.58
C SER A 160 -8.25 3.15 -16.71
N ILE A 161 -7.34 4.01 -17.21
CA ILE A 161 -7.63 4.88 -18.35
C ILE A 161 -7.79 3.97 -19.58
N PRO A 162 -8.96 3.98 -20.25
CA PRO A 162 -9.21 3.04 -21.32
C PRO A 162 -8.29 3.32 -22.51
N ASN A 163 -7.97 2.25 -23.25
CA ASN A 163 -7.32 2.25 -24.56
C ASN A 163 -5.86 2.75 -24.61
N GLN A 164 -5.21 3.04 -23.48
CA GLN A 164 -3.80 3.41 -23.45
C GLN A 164 -3.09 2.99 -22.16
N TYR A 165 -1.76 2.93 -22.21
CA TYR A 165 -0.90 2.73 -21.04
C TYR A 165 0.38 3.58 -21.17
N MET A 166 1.15 3.66 -20.09
CA MET A 166 2.45 4.34 -20.08
C MET A 166 3.57 3.31 -20.02
N CYS A 167 4.67 3.57 -20.73
CA CYS A 167 5.86 2.73 -20.66
C CYS A 167 7.05 3.57 -20.22
N LEU A 168 7.75 3.11 -19.19
CA LEU A 168 8.97 3.72 -18.70
C LEU A 168 10.16 2.88 -19.15
N LEU A 169 11.10 3.53 -19.83
CA LEU A 169 12.37 2.96 -20.27
C LEU A 169 13.50 3.58 -19.45
N THR A 170 14.27 2.75 -18.75
CA THR A 170 15.49 3.21 -18.07
C THR A 170 16.70 2.70 -18.83
N PHE A 171 17.58 3.61 -19.25
CA PHE A 171 18.78 3.32 -20.02
C PHE A 171 20.01 3.23 -19.13
N ARG A 172 21.01 2.46 -19.58
CA ARG A 172 22.32 2.33 -18.93
C ARG A 172 23.17 3.59 -19.07
N SER A 173 22.97 4.33 -20.16
CA SER A 173 23.71 5.54 -20.48
C SER A 173 22.77 6.66 -20.94
N HIS A 174 23.14 7.90 -20.63
CA HIS A 174 22.41 9.08 -21.09
C HIS A 174 22.47 9.23 -22.62
N GLU A 175 23.59 8.85 -23.24
CA GLU A 175 23.78 8.92 -24.70
C GLU A 175 22.80 8.03 -25.43
N SER A 176 22.61 6.79 -24.96
CA SER A 176 21.63 5.85 -25.52
C SER A 176 20.18 6.34 -25.36
N ALA A 177 19.85 6.95 -24.21
CA ALA A 177 18.53 7.56 -24.01
C ALA A 177 18.30 8.72 -24.99
N LEU A 178 19.31 9.57 -25.18
CA LEU A 178 19.26 10.70 -26.11
C LEU A 178 19.10 10.23 -27.55
N GLU A 179 19.82 9.18 -27.97
CA GLU A 179 19.68 8.57 -29.30
C GLU A 179 18.27 7.98 -29.50
N PHE A 180 17.76 7.26 -28.50
CA PHE A 180 16.39 6.74 -28.53
C PHE A 180 15.36 7.86 -28.67
N TYR A 181 15.49 8.93 -27.88
CA TYR A 181 14.58 10.08 -27.95
C TYR A 181 14.56 10.70 -29.34
N TYR A 182 15.73 10.97 -29.95
CA TYR A 182 15.77 11.58 -31.29
C TYR A 182 15.27 10.66 -32.40
N THR A 183 15.42 9.36 -32.23
CA THR A 183 15.01 8.37 -33.25
C THR A 183 13.52 8.07 -33.20
N TYR A 184 12.95 7.93 -31.99
CA TYR A 184 11.60 7.41 -31.81
C TYR A 184 10.57 8.46 -31.37
N ASN A 185 10.98 9.63 -30.87
CA ASN A 185 10.00 10.65 -30.50
C ASN A 185 9.31 11.20 -31.76
N SER A 186 7.98 11.22 -31.74
CA SER A 186 7.12 11.54 -32.89
C SER A 186 7.23 10.58 -34.08
N ALA A 187 7.83 9.40 -33.91
CA ALA A 187 7.82 8.33 -34.90
C ALA A 187 6.60 7.42 -34.71
N PRO A 188 5.97 6.89 -35.77
CA PRO A 188 4.84 5.98 -35.62
C PRO A 188 5.28 4.65 -35.01
N PHE A 189 4.43 4.05 -34.16
CA PHE A 189 4.70 2.72 -33.60
C PHE A 189 4.68 1.62 -34.66
N SER A 190 3.87 1.81 -35.70
CA SER A 190 3.72 0.88 -36.82
C SER A 190 3.58 1.64 -38.12
N THR A 191 4.15 1.10 -39.20
CA THR A 191 3.97 1.65 -40.55
C THR A 191 2.54 1.52 -41.07
N LEU A 192 1.73 0.66 -40.45
CA LEU A 192 0.32 0.45 -40.80
C LEU A 192 -0.59 1.56 -40.25
N GLU A 193 -0.20 2.19 -39.13
CA GLU A 193 -0.98 3.22 -38.43
C GLU A 193 -0.11 4.47 -38.23
N PRO A 194 0.14 5.25 -39.30
CA PRO A 194 1.07 6.38 -39.27
C PRO A 194 0.62 7.52 -38.33
N ASP A 195 -0.67 7.58 -38.02
CA ASP A 195 -1.25 8.61 -37.15
C ASP A 195 -0.99 8.35 -35.65
N ILE A 196 -0.57 7.13 -35.28
CA ILE A 196 -0.28 6.77 -33.89
C ILE A 196 1.21 6.95 -33.63
N LEU A 197 1.55 8.13 -33.13
CA LEU A 197 2.92 8.55 -32.88
C LEU A 197 3.38 8.18 -31.46
N CYS A 198 4.63 7.75 -31.35
CA CYS A 198 5.32 7.56 -30.08
C CYS A 198 5.67 8.92 -29.48
N ARG A 199 5.07 9.24 -28.33
CA ARG A 199 5.35 10.49 -27.61
C ARG A 199 6.19 10.21 -26.38
N ILE A 200 7.36 10.83 -26.31
CA ILE A 200 8.35 10.57 -25.27
C ILE A 200 8.57 11.81 -24.41
N VAL A 201 8.53 11.63 -23.09
CA VAL A 201 8.90 12.67 -22.11
C VAL A 201 10.12 12.25 -21.30
N TRP A 202 10.97 13.21 -20.95
CA TRP A 202 12.12 12.98 -20.07
C TRP A 202 11.64 12.82 -18.63
N VAL A 203 12.09 11.78 -17.92
CA VAL A 203 11.73 11.55 -16.52
C VAL A 203 12.95 11.78 -15.63
N SER A 204 12.84 12.69 -14.66
CA SER A 204 13.90 12.97 -13.70
C SER A 204 14.00 11.88 -12.63
N ARG A 205 12.84 11.49 -12.05
CA ARG A 205 12.73 10.47 -11.02
C ARG A 205 11.31 9.96 -10.90
N ILE A 206 11.17 8.82 -10.22
CA ILE A 206 9.90 8.18 -9.91
C ILE A 206 9.73 8.23 -8.38
N GLU A 207 8.61 8.73 -7.91
CA GLU A 207 8.33 8.89 -6.48
C GLU A 207 7.04 8.18 -6.08
N TRP A 208 6.99 7.76 -4.82
CA TRP A 208 5.80 7.22 -4.17
C TRP A 208 5.38 8.20 -3.09
N ALA A 209 4.10 8.49 -3.01
CA ALA A 209 3.58 9.43 -2.03
C ALA A 209 2.23 8.96 -1.49
N HIS A 210 1.89 9.40 -0.29
CA HIS A 210 0.57 9.21 0.31
C HIS A 210 -0.29 10.48 0.21
N ASP A 211 0.25 11.52 -0.44
CA ASP A 211 -0.37 12.82 -0.65
C ASP A 211 -0.44 13.18 -2.14
N GLY A 212 -1.62 13.61 -2.60
CA GLY A 212 -1.85 14.09 -3.97
C GLY A 212 -1.32 15.50 -4.26
N LEU A 213 -0.42 16.04 -3.44
CA LEU A 213 0.15 17.38 -3.65
C LEU A 213 1.24 17.36 -4.72
N PRO A 214 1.29 18.34 -5.65
CA PRO A 214 2.40 18.45 -6.59
C PRO A 214 3.72 18.70 -5.83
N PRO A 215 4.85 18.12 -6.29
CA PRO A 215 6.16 18.54 -5.83
C PRO A 215 6.36 20.06 -6.02
N PRO A 216 7.13 20.74 -5.15
CA PRO A 216 7.39 22.18 -5.30
C PRO A 216 7.94 22.51 -6.70
N GLY A 217 7.37 23.54 -7.36
CA GLY A 217 7.80 23.98 -8.69
C GLY A 217 7.47 23.01 -9.83
N HIS A 218 6.48 22.14 -9.64
CA HIS A 218 5.98 21.27 -10.70
C HIS A 218 4.46 21.44 -10.89
N THR A 219 4.02 21.33 -12.14
CA THR A 219 2.61 21.42 -12.54
C THR A 219 2.12 20.08 -13.10
N GLU A 220 0.91 19.67 -12.73
CA GLU A 220 0.34 18.42 -13.28
C GLU A 220 -0.16 18.66 -14.71
N LEU A 221 0.19 17.77 -15.63
CA LEU A 221 -0.29 17.87 -17.01
C LEU A 221 -1.80 17.59 -17.10
N PRO A 222 -2.61 18.52 -17.64
CA PRO A 222 -4.04 18.34 -17.78
C PRO A 222 -4.39 17.25 -18.81
N MET A 223 -5.58 16.66 -18.70
CA MET A 223 -6.06 15.64 -19.64
C MET A 223 -6.92 16.29 -20.72
N CYS A 224 -6.74 15.90 -21.98
CA CYS A 224 -7.59 16.33 -23.07
C CYS A 224 -8.98 15.70 -22.92
N PRO A 225 -10.09 16.47 -22.91
CA PRO A 225 -11.43 15.89 -22.80
C PRO A 225 -11.88 15.06 -24.01
N VAL A 226 -11.19 15.17 -25.15
CA VAL A 226 -11.54 14.49 -26.41
C VAL A 226 -10.88 13.13 -26.50
N CYS A 227 -9.54 13.06 -26.47
CA CYS A 227 -8.81 11.80 -26.55
C CYS A 227 -8.51 11.17 -25.17
N LEU A 228 -8.73 11.90 -24.07
CA LEU A 228 -8.34 11.47 -22.72
C LEU A 228 -6.84 11.21 -22.59
N GLU A 229 -6.00 11.84 -23.41
CA GLU A 229 -4.54 11.81 -23.30
C GLU A 229 -4.03 13.05 -22.52
N ARG A 230 -2.83 12.97 -21.94
CA ARG A 230 -2.22 14.12 -21.26
C ARG A 230 -1.81 15.19 -22.29
N MET A 231 -2.16 16.43 -22.01
CA MET A 231 -1.87 17.59 -22.83
C MET A 231 -0.53 18.19 -22.42
N ASP A 232 0.49 17.97 -23.23
CA ASP A 232 1.77 18.66 -23.11
C ASP A 232 1.88 19.77 -24.17
N GLU A 233 2.04 21.01 -23.70
CA GLU A 233 2.26 22.19 -24.54
C GLU A 233 3.50 22.04 -25.44
N SER A 234 4.53 21.31 -25.01
CA SER A 234 5.74 21.12 -25.80
C SER A 234 5.65 20.10 -26.94
N VAL A 235 4.60 19.28 -26.99
CA VAL A 235 4.54 18.13 -27.93
C VAL A 235 3.42 18.26 -28.96
N ASP A 236 2.19 18.57 -28.55
CA ASP A 236 1.01 18.48 -29.43
C ASP A 236 0.27 19.80 -29.70
N GLY A 237 0.77 20.91 -29.17
CA GLY A 237 0.07 22.20 -29.26
C GLY A 237 -1.26 22.17 -28.52
N VAL A 238 -1.29 22.81 -27.35
CA VAL A 238 -2.53 22.93 -26.59
C VAL A 238 -3.29 24.17 -27.07
N LEU A 239 -4.51 23.96 -27.54
CA LEU A 239 -5.38 25.02 -28.03
C LEU A 239 -6.50 25.26 -27.03
N THR A 240 -6.48 26.44 -26.42
CA THR A 240 -7.55 26.94 -25.56
C THR A 240 -8.52 27.77 -26.41
N ILE A 241 -9.78 27.33 -26.50
CA ILE A 241 -10.82 28.01 -27.29
C ILE A 241 -11.58 29.04 -26.45
N LEU A 242 -12.47 29.85 -27.06
CA LEU A 242 -13.07 31.06 -26.46
C LEU A 242 -13.82 30.83 -25.15
N CYS A 243 -14.34 29.62 -24.92
CA CYS A 243 -14.98 29.23 -23.66
C CYS A 243 -13.98 28.77 -22.57
N ASN A 244 -12.67 28.99 -22.79
CA ASN A 244 -11.57 28.63 -21.90
C ASN A 244 -11.42 27.12 -21.62
N HIS A 245 -11.89 26.26 -22.53
CA HIS A 245 -11.58 24.83 -22.52
C HIS A 245 -10.37 24.56 -23.41
N ALA A 246 -9.48 23.67 -22.95
CA ALA A 246 -8.23 23.33 -23.63
C ALA A 246 -8.28 21.92 -24.24
N PHE A 247 -7.73 21.78 -25.44
CA PHE A 247 -7.67 20.53 -26.21
C PHE A 247 -6.33 20.40 -26.93
N HIS A 248 -5.95 19.19 -27.34
CA HIS A 248 -4.93 19.05 -28.38
C HIS A 248 -5.45 19.64 -29.69
N ALA A 249 -4.60 20.35 -30.43
CA ALA A 249 -4.98 20.93 -31.72
C ALA A 249 -5.55 19.88 -32.69
N SER A 250 -4.92 18.69 -32.76
CA SER A 250 -5.36 17.56 -33.59
C SER A 250 -6.70 16.97 -33.16
N CYS A 251 -7.02 17.00 -31.87
CA CYS A 251 -8.29 16.52 -31.35
C CYS A 251 -9.43 17.47 -31.71
N LEU A 252 -9.17 18.78 -31.64
CA LEU A 252 -10.14 19.79 -32.05
C LEU A 252 -10.34 19.80 -33.57
N GLU A 253 -9.28 19.58 -34.35
CA GLU A 253 -9.36 19.47 -35.81
C GLU A 253 -10.26 18.30 -36.25
N LYS A 254 -10.13 17.14 -35.60
CA LYS A 254 -10.96 15.95 -35.87
C LYS A 254 -12.42 16.11 -35.43
N TRP A 255 -12.74 17.06 -34.54
CA TRP A 255 -14.09 17.27 -34.04
C TRP A 255 -15.05 17.79 -35.12
N GLY A 256 -14.53 18.49 -36.14
CA GLY A 256 -15.28 18.88 -37.34
C GLY A 256 -16.33 19.98 -37.14
N ASP A 257 -16.91 20.12 -35.95
CA ASP A 257 -17.88 21.14 -35.60
C ASP A 257 -17.20 22.41 -35.04
N SER A 258 -17.77 23.58 -35.33
CA SER A 258 -17.34 24.86 -34.74
C SER A 258 -17.74 25.00 -33.26
N THR A 259 -18.22 23.93 -32.62
CA THR A 259 -18.68 23.93 -31.23
C THR A 259 -17.60 23.38 -30.30
N CYS A 260 -17.57 23.87 -29.06
CA CYS A 260 -16.71 23.28 -28.02
C CYS A 260 -17.15 21.83 -27.69
N PRO A 261 -16.25 20.83 -27.69
CA PRO A 261 -16.58 19.47 -27.27
C PRO A 261 -17.13 19.35 -25.83
N VAL A 262 -16.76 20.29 -24.95
CA VAL A 262 -17.14 20.27 -23.53
C VAL A 262 -18.45 21.01 -23.27
N CYS A 263 -18.58 22.26 -23.71
CA CYS A 263 -19.75 23.09 -23.43
C CYS A 263 -20.66 23.36 -24.64
N ARG A 264 -20.30 22.88 -25.83
CA ARG A 264 -21.01 23.10 -27.10
C ARG A 264 -21.18 24.57 -27.52
N CYS A 265 -20.50 25.51 -26.86
CA CYS A 265 -20.46 26.90 -27.30
C CYS A 265 -19.86 26.99 -28.71
N VAL A 266 -20.57 27.65 -29.62
CA VAL A 266 -20.12 27.94 -30.98
C VAL A 266 -18.93 28.91 -30.90
N GLN A 267 -17.81 28.52 -31.49
CA GLN A 267 -16.54 29.25 -31.50
C GLN A 267 -16.44 30.27 -32.64
N SER A 268 -17.29 30.12 -33.66
CA SER A 268 -17.38 31.03 -34.81
C SER A 268 -18.85 31.41 -34.99
N PRO A 269 -19.28 32.61 -34.55
CA PRO A 269 -20.64 33.05 -34.81
C PRO A 269 -20.82 33.23 -36.32
N GLU A 270 -21.44 32.26 -36.99
CA GLU A 270 -21.93 32.44 -38.34
C GLU A 270 -22.99 33.54 -38.31
N GLN A 271 -22.84 34.57 -39.16
CA GLN A 271 -23.90 35.54 -39.37
C GLN A 271 -25.07 34.79 -40.01
N ALA A 272 -26.10 34.47 -39.21
CA ALA A 272 -27.36 33.97 -39.74
C ALA A 272 -27.87 34.97 -40.79
N GLU A 273 -28.08 34.51 -42.04
CA GLU A 273 -28.42 35.36 -43.18
C GLU A 273 -29.69 36.20 -42.93
N THR A 274 -30.60 35.72 -42.07
CA THR A 274 -31.77 36.46 -41.62
C THR A 274 -32.16 36.07 -40.20
N SER A 275 -32.12 37.02 -39.26
CA SER A 275 -32.81 36.87 -37.96
C SER A 275 -34.31 37.08 -38.16
N GLU A 276 -35.15 36.23 -37.55
CA GLU A 276 -36.61 36.28 -37.68
C GLU A 276 -37.30 36.18 -36.32
N CYS A 277 -38.50 36.75 -36.24
CA CYS A 277 -39.36 36.65 -35.06
C CYS A 277 -39.95 35.24 -34.93
N GLU A 278 -39.74 34.55 -33.81
CA GLU A 278 -40.19 33.15 -33.65
C GLU A 278 -41.72 32.97 -33.77
N LYS A 279 -42.50 33.97 -33.36
CA LYS A 279 -43.98 33.93 -33.43
C LYS A 279 -44.54 34.43 -34.76
N CYS A 280 -43.83 35.31 -35.47
CA CYS A 280 -44.35 36.04 -36.63
C CYS A 280 -43.58 35.83 -37.93
N GLY A 281 -42.47 35.09 -37.91
CA GLY A 281 -41.60 34.84 -39.05
C GLY A 281 -41.13 36.11 -39.74
N LYS A 282 -41.05 36.07 -41.08
CA LYS A 282 -40.59 37.16 -41.98
C LYS A 282 -41.49 38.40 -42.05
N ILE A 283 -42.51 38.53 -41.19
CA ILE A 283 -43.45 39.68 -41.22
C ILE A 283 -42.83 40.92 -40.53
N ALA A 284 -41.75 40.76 -39.76
CA ALA A 284 -40.99 41.89 -39.22
C ALA A 284 -40.13 42.53 -40.35
N PRO A 285 -40.33 43.81 -40.69
CA PRO A 285 -39.83 44.40 -41.94
C PRO A 285 -38.33 44.71 -41.97
N SER A 286 -37.60 44.57 -40.86
CA SER A 286 -36.17 44.89 -40.78
C SER A 286 -35.49 44.27 -39.55
N PRO A 287 -34.15 44.10 -39.54
CA PRO A 287 -33.41 43.72 -38.34
C PRO A 287 -33.53 44.76 -37.20
N ASP A 288 -33.85 46.02 -37.50
CA ASP A 288 -34.16 47.05 -36.50
C ASP A 288 -35.45 46.79 -35.73
N ALA A 289 -36.34 45.95 -36.26
CA ALA A 289 -37.60 45.59 -35.65
C ALA A 289 -37.51 44.39 -34.68
N LEU A 290 -36.36 43.71 -34.64
CA LEU A 290 -36.15 42.48 -33.91
C LEU A 290 -35.33 42.69 -32.63
N TRP A 291 -35.70 41.91 -31.62
CA TRP A 291 -35.17 41.98 -30.28
C TRP A 291 -34.81 40.58 -29.83
N ILE A 292 -33.55 40.37 -29.44
CA ILE A 292 -33.07 39.10 -28.90
C ILE A 292 -33.00 39.18 -27.37
N CYS A 293 -33.60 38.23 -26.68
CA CYS A 293 -33.52 38.11 -25.23
C CYS A 293 -32.10 37.72 -24.82
N LEU A 294 -31.47 38.51 -23.94
CA LEU A 294 -30.09 38.25 -23.49
C LEU A 294 -29.98 37.09 -22.48
N ILE A 295 -31.11 36.62 -21.96
CA ILE A 295 -31.14 35.55 -20.95
C ILE A 295 -31.29 34.17 -21.61
N CYS A 296 -32.11 34.06 -22.65
CA CYS A 296 -32.43 32.77 -23.27
C CYS A 296 -32.33 32.74 -24.80
N GLY A 297 -31.96 33.84 -25.44
CA GLY A 297 -31.78 33.89 -26.90
C GLY A 297 -33.06 34.01 -27.74
N HIS A 298 -34.25 34.09 -27.12
CA HIS A 298 -35.52 34.21 -27.87
C HIS A 298 -35.55 35.48 -28.73
N VAL A 299 -35.94 35.37 -30.00
CA VAL A 299 -36.05 36.50 -30.93
C VAL A 299 -37.50 36.89 -31.16
N GLY A 300 -37.86 38.11 -30.77
CA GLY A 300 -39.22 38.66 -30.90
C GLY A 300 -39.25 40.02 -31.60
N CYS A 301 -40.39 40.35 -32.21
CA CYS A 301 -40.59 41.68 -32.78
C CYS A 301 -40.92 42.74 -31.71
N GLY A 302 -40.60 43.99 -32.01
CA GLY A 302 -40.77 45.13 -31.10
C GLY A 302 -42.23 45.44 -30.73
N ARG A 303 -42.39 46.24 -29.68
CA ARG A 303 -43.69 46.65 -29.10
C ARG A 303 -44.67 47.24 -30.12
N TYR A 304 -44.17 48.03 -31.06
CA TYR A 304 -44.98 48.72 -32.08
C TYR A 304 -45.30 47.88 -33.32
N LEU A 305 -44.89 46.61 -33.33
CA LEU A 305 -45.23 45.65 -34.40
C LEU A 305 -46.18 44.60 -33.84
N GLY A 306 -45.66 43.44 -33.43
CA GLY A 306 -46.45 42.38 -32.78
C GLY A 306 -46.19 42.24 -31.28
N GLY A 307 -45.24 43.00 -30.71
CA GLY A 307 -44.96 42.99 -29.27
C GLY A 307 -44.53 41.63 -28.72
N HIS A 308 -43.99 40.73 -29.56
CA HIS A 308 -43.64 39.37 -29.14
C HIS A 308 -42.46 39.34 -28.17
N ALA A 309 -41.50 40.27 -28.29
CA ALA A 309 -40.42 40.38 -27.30
C ALA A 309 -40.93 40.83 -25.92
N ALA A 310 -41.96 41.70 -25.88
CA ALA A 310 -42.60 42.12 -24.64
C ALA A 310 -43.47 41.00 -24.04
N SER A 311 -44.18 40.26 -24.90
CA SER A 311 -44.97 39.09 -24.49
C SER A 311 -44.06 38.02 -23.87
N HIS A 312 -42.90 37.77 -24.48
CA HIS A 312 -41.88 36.86 -23.93
C HIS A 312 -41.40 37.31 -22.55
N TYR A 313 -41.15 38.60 -22.32
CA TYR A 313 -40.83 39.11 -20.99
C TYR A 313 -41.93 38.80 -19.96
N ILE A 314 -43.20 39.03 -20.32
CA ILE A 314 -44.35 38.78 -19.43
C ILE A 314 -44.48 37.28 -19.12
N GLU A 315 -44.24 36.41 -20.10
CA GLU A 315 -44.35 34.95 -19.97
C GLU A 315 -43.17 34.33 -19.19
N SER A 316 -41.95 34.81 -19.40
CA SER A 316 -40.71 34.20 -18.88
C SER A 316 -40.03 34.96 -17.74
N GLY A 317 -40.38 36.22 -17.51
CA GLY A 317 -39.69 37.11 -16.57
C GLY A 317 -38.31 37.58 -17.06
N HIS A 318 -37.94 37.33 -18.32
CA HIS A 318 -36.65 37.75 -18.86
C HIS A 318 -36.61 39.26 -19.18
N CYS A 319 -36.04 40.05 -18.28
CA CYS A 319 -36.14 41.52 -18.31
C CYS A 319 -35.35 42.21 -19.42
N TYR A 320 -34.35 41.57 -20.03
CA TYR A 320 -33.43 42.26 -20.94
C TYR A 320 -33.49 41.73 -22.36
N ALA A 321 -33.64 42.64 -23.33
CA ALA A 321 -33.56 42.32 -24.75
C ALA A 321 -32.72 43.34 -25.52
N LEU A 322 -31.92 42.86 -26.47
CA LEU A 322 -31.08 43.65 -27.35
C LEU A 322 -31.78 43.87 -28.70
N GLN A 323 -31.91 45.12 -29.13
CA GLN A 323 -32.38 45.47 -30.48
C GLN A 323 -31.28 45.11 -31.50
N LEU A 324 -31.58 44.23 -32.45
CA LEU A 324 -30.55 43.68 -33.35
C LEU A 324 -29.93 44.73 -34.27
N GLY A 325 -30.71 45.67 -34.80
CA GLY A 325 -30.18 46.67 -35.74
C GLY A 325 -29.47 47.87 -35.10
N SER A 326 -29.87 48.28 -33.89
CA SER A 326 -29.24 49.43 -33.21
C SER A 326 -28.32 49.04 -32.04
N HIS A 327 -28.21 47.74 -31.72
CA HIS A 327 -27.47 47.21 -30.58
C HIS A 327 -27.79 47.86 -29.23
N ARG A 328 -29.00 48.41 -29.05
CA ARG A 328 -29.44 49.00 -27.78
C ARG A 328 -30.14 47.95 -26.94
N VAL A 329 -29.84 47.92 -25.65
CA VAL A 329 -30.51 47.01 -24.71
C VAL A 329 -31.69 47.73 -24.08
N TRP A 330 -32.83 47.05 -24.03
CA TRP A 330 -34.04 47.51 -23.35
C TRP A 330 -34.24 46.71 -22.07
N ASP A 331 -34.49 47.42 -20.97
CA ASP A 331 -34.96 46.83 -19.72
C ASP A 331 -36.48 46.91 -19.65
N TYR A 332 -37.15 45.75 -19.72
CA TYR A 332 -38.61 45.65 -19.60
C TYR A 332 -39.13 45.93 -18.20
N LYS A 333 -38.31 45.73 -17.16
CA LYS A 333 -38.71 45.99 -15.77
C LYS A 333 -38.50 47.47 -15.41
N GLY A 334 -37.39 48.05 -15.85
CA GLY A 334 -37.06 49.48 -15.68
C GLY A 334 -37.72 50.41 -16.70
N ASP A 335 -38.31 49.85 -17.76
CA ASP A 335 -38.96 50.54 -18.88
C ASP A 335 -38.12 51.65 -19.53
N ASN A 336 -36.82 51.37 -19.70
CA ASN A 336 -35.85 52.31 -20.25
C ASN A 336 -34.77 51.61 -21.10
N PHE A 337 -34.07 52.39 -21.94
CA PHE A 337 -32.89 51.93 -22.66
C PHE A 337 -31.66 51.95 -21.75
N VAL A 338 -30.92 50.84 -21.73
CA VAL A 338 -29.64 50.73 -21.03
C VAL A 338 -28.53 51.20 -21.98
N HIS A 339 -28.03 52.41 -21.77
CA HIS A 339 -26.85 52.91 -22.48
C HIS A 339 -25.57 52.46 -21.74
N ARG A 340 -24.82 51.55 -22.37
CA ARG A 340 -23.49 51.03 -21.99
C ARG A 340 -23.46 50.10 -20.74
N LEU A 341 -23.36 48.80 -21.00
CA LEU A 341 -23.03 47.76 -20.01
C LEU A 341 -21.50 47.70 -19.85
N LEU A 342 -20.93 48.36 -18.85
CA LEU A 342 -19.55 48.10 -18.41
C LEU A 342 -19.59 47.11 -17.24
N GLN A 343 -18.97 45.95 -17.44
CA GLN A 343 -18.83 44.92 -16.43
C GLN A 343 -17.70 45.32 -15.47
N ASN A 344 -18.05 45.67 -14.23
CA ASN A 344 -17.04 45.91 -13.21
C ASN A 344 -16.41 44.55 -12.82
N LYS A 345 -15.08 44.43 -12.92
CA LYS A 345 -14.34 43.16 -12.86
C LYS A 345 -14.33 42.47 -11.48
N ALA A 346 -14.94 43.07 -10.46
CA ALA A 346 -14.95 42.51 -9.11
C ALA A 346 -16.28 41.82 -8.72
N ASP A 347 -17.45 42.32 -9.16
CA ASP A 347 -18.74 41.92 -8.53
C ASP A 347 -19.93 41.70 -9.49
N GLY A 348 -19.74 41.81 -10.82
CA GLY A 348 -20.79 41.47 -11.79
C GLY A 348 -22.06 42.34 -11.76
N LYS A 349 -22.13 43.38 -10.91
CA LYS A 349 -23.27 44.30 -10.82
C LYS A 349 -23.11 45.47 -11.81
N LEU A 350 -24.13 45.65 -12.64
CA LEU A 350 -24.19 46.60 -13.76
C LEU A 350 -24.52 48.01 -13.23
N VAL A 351 -23.70 49.01 -13.57
CA VAL A 351 -23.91 50.43 -13.21
C VAL A 351 -23.69 51.31 -14.46
N PRO A 352 -24.55 52.31 -14.74
CA PRO A 352 -24.51 53.11 -15.96
C PRO A 352 -23.36 54.13 -15.98
N SER A 353 -22.82 54.41 -17.18
CA SER A 353 -21.91 55.54 -17.42
C SER A 353 -22.22 56.22 -18.76
N GLU A 354 -22.43 57.53 -18.70
CA GLU A 354 -22.98 58.39 -19.74
C GLU A 354 -21.93 59.00 -20.68
N GLY A 355 -22.40 59.34 -21.88
CA GLY A 355 -21.90 60.44 -22.70
C GLY A 355 -22.75 60.56 -23.97
N PRO A 356 -22.74 61.68 -24.71
CA PRO A 356 -22.46 63.08 -24.36
C PRO A 356 -23.74 63.96 -24.52
N PRO A 357 -23.73 65.26 -24.14
CA PRO A 357 -24.44 66.19 -25.04
C PRO A 357 -23.81 67.58 -25.17
N SER A 358 -24.09 68.22 -26.31
CA SER A 358 -23.91 69.65 -26.51
C SER A 358 -24.97 70.43 -25.72
N GLU A 359 -24.60 70.79 -24.50
CA GLU A 359 -24.95 71.99 -23.68
C GLU A 359 -23.92 72.07 -22.52
N ALA A 360 -22.78 71.41 -22.71
CA ALA A 360 -22.09 70.68 -21.66
C ALA A 360 -21.07 71.49 -20.88
N GLU A 361 -20.48 72.58 -21.32
CA GLU A 361 -19.24 73.07 -20.67
C GLU A 361 -19.37 73.41 -19.17
N HIS A 362 -20.51 73.98 -18.72
CA HIS A 362 -20.73 74.25 -17.29
C HIS A 362 -21.26 73.06 -16.48
N ALA A 363 -21.96 72.12 -17.13
CA ALA A 363 -22.35 70.86 -16.51
C ALA A 363 -21.18 69.87 -16.47
N GLN A 364 -20.30 69.93 -17.46
CA GLN A 364 -19.07 69.18 -17.64
C GLN A 364 -18.04 69.62 -16.60
N GLU A 365 -17.88 70.91 -16.28
CA GLU A 365 -17.03 71.32 -15.15
C GLU A 365 -17.50 70.73 -13.82
N LYS A 366 -18.81 70.65 -13.58
CA LYS A 366 -19.37 69.99 -12.38
C LYS A 366 -19.23 68.48 -12.44
N VAL A 367 -19.44 67.87 -13.60
CA VAL A 367 -19.28 66.42 -13.82
C VAL A 367 -17.80 66.05 -13.71
N ASP A 368 -16.88 66.83 -14.24
CA ASP A 368 -15.42 66.68 -14.15
C ASP A 368 -14.96 66.90 -12.70
N SER A 369 -15.54 67.85 -11.97
CA SER A 369 -15.30 68.04 -10.54
C SER A 369 -15.77 66.83 -9.72
N VAL A 370 -16.98 66.32 -9.99
CA VAL A 370 -17.50 65.11 -9.33
C VAL A 370 -16.72 63.87 -9.75
N GLN A 371 -16.26 63.81 -11.00
CA GLN A 371 -15.44 62.72 -11.52
C GLN A 371 -14.03 62.75 -10.91
N LEU A 372 -13.47 63.93 -10.65
CA LEU A 372 -12.22 64.10 -9.92
C LEU A 372 -12.37 63.69 -8.45
N GLU A 373 -13.45 64.07 -7.79
CA GLU A 373 -13.78 63.61 -6.43
C GLU A 373 -13.98 62.10 -6.37
N PHE A 374 -14.68 61.53 -7.35
CA PHE A 374 -14.87 60.09 -7.49
C PHE A 374 -13.56 59.37 -7.77
N THR A 375 -12.69 59.95 -8.60
CA THR A 375 -11.34 59.43 -8.87
C THR A 375 -10.50 59.47 -7.60
N TYR A 376 -10.54 60.57 -6.83
CA TYR A 376 -9.84 60.68 -5.56
C TYR A 376 -10.37 59.69 -4.51
N LEU A 377 -11.68 59.49 -4.45
CA LEU A 377 -12.29 58.51 -3.55
C LEU A 377 -11.90 57.08 -3.95
N LEU A 378 -11.89 56.76 -5.25
CA LEU A 378 -11.44 55.47 -5.77
C LEU A 378 -9.96 55.24 -5.50
N THR A 379 -9.09 56.22 -5.75
CA THR A 379 -7.66 56.08 -5.46
C THR A 379 -7.43 55.95 -3.96
N SER A 380 -8.15 56.70 -3.13
CA SER A 380 -8.12 56.55 -1.67
C SER A 380 -8.56 55.14 -1.24
N GLN A 381 -9.66 54.61 -1.79
CA GLN A 381 -10.12 53.26 -1.47
C GLN A 381 -9.16 52.17 -1.95
N LEU A 382 -8.58 52.31 -3.14
CA LEU A 382 -7.59 51.36 -3.65
C LEU A 382 -6.30 51.40 -2.83
N GLU A 383 -5.89 52.58 -2.36
CA GLU A 383 -4.75 52.74 -1.46
C GLU A 383 -5.02 52.11 -0.09
N GLU A 384 -6.21 52.32 0.49
CA GLU A 384 -6.63 51.66 1.73
C GLU A 384 -6.68 50.14 1.59
N GLN A 385 -7.22 49.62 0.48
CA GLN A 385 -7.23 48.19 0.19
C GLN A 385 -5.80 47.64 0.03
N ARG A 386 -4.92 48.37 -0.67
CA ARG A 386 -3.51 47.98 -0.81
C ARG A 386 -2.85 47.88 0.55
N LEU A 387 -2.96 48.92 1.38
CA LEU A 387 -2.38 48.94 2.72
C LEU A 387 -2.95 47.81 3.60
N TYR A 388 -4.24 47.54 3.52
CA TYR A 388 -4.87 46.42 4.25
C TYR A 388 -4.29 45.07 3.85
N PHE A 389 -4.14 44.80 2.55
CA PHE A 389 -3.59 43.54 2.08
C PHE A 389 -2.09 43.43 2.31
N GLU A 390 -1.34 44.52 2.22
CA GLU A 390 0.08 44.58 2.57
C GLU A 390 0.30 44.26 4.06
N ASP A 391 -0.50 44.86 4.96
CA ASP A 391 -0.44 44.55 6.39
C ASP A 391 -0.86 43.11 6.68
N ARG A 392 -1.92 42.62 6.01
CA ARG A 392 -2.36 41.23 6.15
C ARG A 392 -1.29 40.24 5.68
N LEU A 393 -0.60 40.53 4.58
CA LEU A 393 0.52 39.74 4.07
C LEU A 393 1.70 39.78 5.04
N ALA A 394 2.06 40.95 5.56
CA ALA A 394 3.15 41.09 6.53
C ALA A 394 2.88 40.30 7.83
N LEU A 395 1.64 40.32 8.33
CA LEU A 395 1.23 39.51 9.48
C LEU A 395 1.34 38.00 9.18
N LEU A 396 0.94 37.59 7.98
CA LEU A 396 1.00 36.19 7.57
C LEU A 396 2.47 35.72 7.40
N GLU A 397 3.35 36.59 6.87
CA GLU A 397 4.79 36.33 6.81
C GLU A 397 5.40 36.16 8.21
N ILE A 398 5.02 37.00 9.18
CA ILE A 398 5.48 36.86 10.57
C ILE A 398 5.03 35.52 11.17
N GLN A 399 3.77 35.13 10.96
CA GLN A 399 3.24 33.84 11.43
C GLN A 399 4.01 32.66 10.82
N LEU A 400 4.22 32.67 9.50
CA LEU A 400 4.99 31.62 8.82
C LEU A 400 6.44 31.57 9.30
N GLN A 401 7.06 32.72 9.57
CA GLN A 401 8.41 32.76 10.12
C GLN A 401 8.48 32.18 11.53
N ASP A 402 7.48 32.44 12.37
CA ASP A 402 7.45 31.91 13.74
C ASP A 402 7.14 30.41 13.78
N GLU A 403 6.25 29.92 12.92
CA GLU A 403 6.04 28.48 12.71
C GLU A 403 7.33 27.81 12.21
N ALA A 404 8.01 28.41 11.22
CA ALA A 404 9.28 27.88 10.74
C ALA A 404 10.36 27.85 11.83
N LYS A 405 10.42 28.86 12.72
CA LYS A 405 11.32 28.85 13.88
C LYS A 405 10.93 27.76 14.88
N HIS A 406 9.64 27.57 15.13
CA HIS A 406 9.13 26.52 16.03
C HIS A 406 9.51 25.13 15.51
N LEU A 407 9.19 24.84 14.24
CA LEU A 407 9.52 23.57 13.59
C LEU A 407 11.02 23.32 13.56
N ARG A 408 11.85 24.34 13.35
CA ARG A 408 13.32 24.22 13.44
C ARG A 408 13.78 23.84 14.84
N LYS A 409 13.22 24.45 15.88
CA LYS A 409 13.55 24.10 17.28
C LYS A 409 13.14 22.66 17.58
N GLU A 410 11.93 22.27 17.21
CA GLU A 410 11.43 20.91 17.39
C GLU A 410 12.27 19.86 16.65
N LEU A 411 12.70 20.17 15.43
CA LEU A 411 13.60 19.30 14.67
C LEU A 411 14.98 19.17 15.33
N THR A 412 15.50 20.25 15.93
CA THR A 412 16.75 20.18 16.70
C THR A 412 16.62 19.35 17.97
N THR A 413 15.52 19.45 18.71
CA THR A 413 15.27 18.63 19.90
C THR A 413 15.09 17.16 19.53
N LEU A 414 14.28 16.84 18.52
CA LEU A 414 14.11 15.48 18.03
C LEU A 414 15.42 14.87 17.53
N SER A 415 16.28 15.67 16.89
CA SER A 415 17.61 15.23 16.45
C SER A 415 18.53 14.90 17.63
N GLN A 416 18.48 15.69 18.71
CA GLN A 416 19.23 15.42 19.94
C GLN A 416 18.70 14.16 20.64
N ASP A 417 17.38 14.02 20.77
CA ASP A 417 16.74 12.85 21.37
C ASP A 417 17.06 11.57 20.59
N LYS A 418 17.05 11.64 19.25
CA LYS A 418 17.48 10.53 18.38
C LYS A 418 18.92 10.11 18.66
N LYS A 419 19.84 11.06 18.80
CA LYS A 419 21.25 10.76 19.12
C LYS A 419 21.36 10.12 20.50
N GLN A 420 20.61 10.62 21.48
CA GLN A 420 20.60 10.06 22.84
C GLN A 420 20.05 8.62 22.84
N LEU A 421 18.94 8.38 22.14
CA LEU A 421 18.36 7.04 21.98
C LEU A 421 19.32 6.09 21.27
N GLN A 422 20.05 6.54 20.24
CA GLN A 422 21.06 5.74 19.56
C GLN A 422 22.19 5.31 20.52
N ILE A 423 22.66 6.20 21.38
CA ILE A 423 23.66 5.88 22.41
C ILE A 423 23.09 4.85 23.39
N ASN A 424 21.89 5.09 23.91
CA ASN A 424 21.24 4.17 24.84
C ASN A 424 21.04 2.76 24.25
N VAL A 425 20.63 2.66 22.98
CA VAL A 425 20.48 1.38 22.28
C VAL A 425 21.84 0.69 22.12
N HIS A 426 22.91 1.44 21.82
CA HIS A 426 24.26 0.87 21.74
C HIS A 426 24.74 0.32 23.08
N ASP A 427 24.45 0.99 24.18
CA ASP A 427 24.86 0.54 25.51
C ASP A 427 24.03 -0.66 25.98
N LEU A 428 22.70 -0.63 25.78
CA LEU A 428 21.82 -1.76 26.08
C LEU A 428 22.16 -3.01 25.24
N THR A 429 22.56 -2.84 23.98
CA THR A 429 22.98 -3.97 23.13
C THR A 429 24.29 -4.59 23.61
N LYS A 430 25.26 -3.78 24.08
CA LYS A 430 26.47 -4.30 24.74
C LYS A 430 26.15 -5.06 26.02
N GLU A 431 25.28 -4.52 26.87
CA GLU A 431 24.86 -5.19 28.10
C GLU A 431 24.14 -6.50 27.82
N LYS A 432 23.23 -6.52 26.84
CA LYS A 432 22.57 -7.73 26.35
C LYS A 432 23.59 -8.79 25.94
N LEU A 433 24.55 -8.45 25.09
CA LEU A 433 25.59 -9.39 24.63
C LEU A 433 26.44 -9.92 25.79
N ALA A 434 26.72 -9.09 26.80
CA ALA A 434 27.44 -9.52 27.99
C ALA A 434 26.61 -10.50 28.86
N LEU A 435 25.31 -10.24 29.01
CA LEU A 435 24.39 -11.13 29.72
C LEU A 435 24.18 -12.46 28.97
N GLU A 436 24.05 -12.43 27.65
CA GLU A 436 23.93 -13.65 26.83
C GLU A 436 25.16 -14.55 26.97
N LYS A 437 26.38 -13.98 26.96
CA LYS A 437 27.61 -14.75 27.21
C LYS A 437 27.63 -15.37 28.61
N LYS A 438 27.19 -14.63 29.63
CA LYS A 438 27.08 -15.16 31.01
C LYS A 438 26.05 -16.28 31.09
N LEU A 439 24.90 -16.12 30.43
CA LEU A 439 23.85 -17.14 30.36
C LEU A 439 24.35 -18.41 29.69
N GLN A 440 25.04 -18.29 28.54
CA GLN A 440 25.67 -19.42 27.86
C GLN A 440 26.68 -20.14 28.78
N GLN A 441 27.54 -19.40 29.49
CA GLN A 441 28.50 -19.99 30.43
C GLN A 441 27.81 -20.71 31.61
N GLN A 442 26.70 -20.17 32.13
CA GLN A 442 25.95 -20.84 33.18
C GLN A 442 25.21 -22.07 32.66
N SER A 443 24.67 -22.02 31.44
CA SER A 443 24.00 -23.15 30.81
C SER A 443 24.95 -24.33 30.56
N SER A 444 26.19 -24.07 30.16
CA SER A 444 27.20 -25.12 29.97
C SER A 444 27.60 -25.75 31.30
N LYS A 445 27.81 -24.96 32.35
CA LYS A 445 28.05 -25.47 33.71
C LYS A 445 26.88 -26.30 34.24
N LEU A 446 25.65 -25.88 33.99
CA LEU A 446 24.45 -26.63 34.38
C LEU A 446 24.40 -27.97 33.65
N SER A 447 24.70 -27.99 32.35
CA SER A 447 24.76 -29.22 31.57
C SER A 447 25.81 -30.19 32.10
N THR A 448 27.02 -29.73 32.43
CA THR A 448 28.09 -30.61 32.95
C THR A 448 27.72 -31.16 34.33
N THR A 449 27.24 -30.32 35.23
CA THR A 449 26.82 -30.75 36.58
C THR A 449 25.62 -31.69 36.56
N LEU A 450 24.67 -31.50 35.63
CA LEU A 450 23.58 -32.44 35.41
C LEU A 450 24.09 -33.79 34.88
N HIS A 451 25.08 -33.78 34.00
CA HIS A 451 25.70 -35.00 33.49
C HIS A 451 26.40 -35.78 34.62
N GLU A 452 27.28 -35.11 35.38
CA GLU A 452 27.97 -35.69 36.54
C GLU A 452 26.98 -36.25 37.58
N LEU A 453 25.91 -35.50 37.89
CA LEU A 453 24.87 -35.98 38.80
C LEU A 453 24.18 -37.25 38.30
N ASN A 454 23.97 -37.36 36.99
CA ASN A 454 23.33 -38.53 36.40
C ASN A 454 24.28 -39.74 36.40
N GLU A 455 25.56 -39.52 36.10
CA GLU A 455 26.61 -40.55 36.23
C GLU A 455 26.70 -41.08 37.66
N GLU A 456 26.76 -40.19 38.66
CA GLU A 456 26.78 -40.55 40.08
C GLU A 456 25.51 -41.31 40.50
N LYS A 457 24.33 -40.92 40.00
CA LYS A 457 23.09 -41.68 40.23
C LYS A 457 23.15 -43.08 39.62
N HIS A 458 23.68 -43.22 38.42
CA HIS A 458 23.86 -44.51 37.76
C HIS A 458 24.85 -45.39 38.51
N LEU A 459 25.99 -44.82 38.94
CA LEU A 459 27.00 -45.51 39.74
C LEU A 459 26.42 -45.96 41.08
N GLY A 460 25.71 -45.08 41.79
CA GLY A 460 25.05 -45.39 43.06
C GLY A 460 24.00 -46.50 42.90
N LYS A 461 23.26 -46.53 41.79
CA LYS A 461 22.32 -47.62 41.47
C LYS A 461 23.04 -48.95 41.20
N ALA A 462 24.14 -48.92 40.45
CA ALA A 462 24.94 -50.11 40.17
C ALA A 462 25.58 -50.70 41.43
N LEU A 463 26.14 -49.84 42.30
CA LEU A 463 26.72 -50.24 43.59
C LEU A 463 25.68 -50.89 44.51
N ARG A 464 24.48 -50.31 44.63
CA ARG A 464 23.40 -50.92 45.42
C ARG A 464 22.96 -52.27 44.87
N ASN A 465 22.84 -52.40 43.54
CA ASN A 465 22.52 -53.68 42.92
C ASN A 465 23.62 -54.73 43.20
N ASN A 466 24.90 -54.33 43.11
CA ASN A 466 26.03 -55.19 43.41
C ASN A 466 26.03 -55.62 44.88
N GLN A 467 25.81 -54.67 45.81
CA GLN A 467 25.67 -54.95 47.23
C GLN A 467 24.54 -55.95 47.51
N GLN A 468 23.38 -55.77 46.88
CA GLN A 468 22.25 -56.69 47.02
C GLN A 468 22.59 -58.09 46.49
N GLN A 469 23.26 -58.19 45.34
CA GLN A 469 23.72 -59.48 44.80
C GLN A 469 24.68 -60.19 45.76
N TRP A 470 25.62 -59.46 46.36
CA TRP A 470 26.54 -60.03 47.35
C TRP A 470 25.83 -60.45 48.63
N GLN A 471 24.90 -59.65 49.15
CA GLN A 471 24.06 -60.05 50.29
C GLN A 471 23.29 -61.34 49.99
N THR A 472 22.73 -61.47 48.79
CA THR A 472 22.00 -62.68 48.38
C THR A 472 22.94 -63.89 48.31
N LYS A 473 24.13 -63.73 47.72
CA LYS A 473 25.14 -64.80 47.67
C LYS A 473 25.61 -65.21 49.07
N LEU A 474 25.82 -64.25 49.95
CA LEU A 474 26.27 -64.49 51.33
C LEU A 474 25.18 -65.24 52.11
N ASN A 475 23.91 -64.82 51.99
CA ASN A 475 22.78 -65.54 52.57
C ASN A 475 22.66 -66.98 52.05
N ASN A 476 22.79 -67.19 50.73
CA ASN A 476 22.75 -68.53 50.14
C ASN A 476 23.92 -69.41 50.63
N LEU A 477 25.12 -68.83 50.75
CA LEU A 477 26.29 -69.50 51.32
C LEU A 477 26.06 -69.87 52.78
N GLU A 478 25.52 -68.96 53.59
CA GLU A 478 25.16 -69.23 54.99
C GLU A 478 24.10 -70.34 55.11
N GLU A 479 23.07 -70.33 54.27
CA GLU A 479 22.05 -71.41 54.24
C GLU A 479 22.68 -72.75 53.87
N SER A 480 23.48 -72.80 52.80
CA SER A 480 24.16 -74.04 52.40
C SER A 480 25.13 -74.55 53.46
N PHE A 481 25.81 -73.65 54.19
CA PHE A 481 26.69 -74.01 55.29
C PHE A 481 25.90 -74.56 56.49
N LYS A 482 24.74 -73.98 56.81
CA LYS A 482 23.83 -74.49 57.83
C LYS A 482 23.30 -75.87 57.46
N GLU A 483 22.87 -76.08 56.22
CA GLU A 483 22.41 -77.38 55.72
C GLU A 483 23.52 -78.44 55.80
N LEU A 484 24.73 -78.10 55.34
CA LEU A 484 25.88 -78.99 55.41
C LEU A 484 26.23 -79.33 56.87
N LYS A 485 26.21 -78.34 57.76
CA LYS A 485 26.46 -78.52 59.19
C LYS A 485 25.44 -79.46 59.82
N ILE A 486 24.14 -79.28 59.54
CA ILE A 486 23.08 -80.16 60.02
C ILE A 486 23.29 -81.58 59.50
N SER A 487 23.61 -81.75 58.21
CA SER A 487 23.89 -83.06 57.62
C SER A 487 25.08 -83.76 58.29
N LYS A 488 26.15 -83.02 58.57
CA LYS A 488 27.35 -83.55 59.22
C LYS A 488 27.13 -83.87 60.70
N GLU A 489 26.36 -83.05 61.41
CA GLU A 489 25.96 -83.33 62.79
C GLU A 489 25.09 -84.59 62.88
N LYS A 490 24.18 -84.79 61.92
CA LYS A 490 23.39 -86.01 61.80
C LYS A 490 24.26 -87.23 61.53
N GLU A 491 25.18 -87.15 60.57
CA GLU A 491 26.14 -88.23 60.27
C GLU A 491 26.99 -88.58 61.50
N ILE A 492 27.47 -87.57 62.25
CA ILE A 492 28.19 -87.78 63.52
C ILE A 492 27.29 -88.43 64.58
N ALA A 493 26.01 -88.06 64.66
CA ALA A 493 25.06 -88.66 65.60
C ALA A 493 24.80 -90.13 65.28
N ASP A 494 24.53 -90.43 64.01
CA ASP A 494 24.31 -91.80 63.51
C ASP A 494 25.57 -92.67 63.75
N LEU A 495 26.77 -92.15 63.45
CA LEU A 495 28.04 -92.83 63.73
C LEU A 495 28.26 -93.04 65.24
N LYS A 496 27.91 -92.08 66.08
CA LYS A 496 27.99 -92.22 67.55
C LYS A 496 27.02 -93.29 68.06
N GLU A 497 25.82 -93.40 67.49
CA GLU A 497 24.85 -94.44 67.83
C GLU A 497 25.36 -95.82 67.40
N GLN A 498 25.90 -95.95 66.18
CA GLN A 498 26.54 -97.20 65.73
C GLN A 498 27.69 -97.63 66.64
N VAL A 499 28.54 -96.70 67.08
CA VAL A 499 29.62 -96.99 68.04
C VAL A 499 29.05 -97.40 69.40
N ARG A 500 27.96 -96.78 69.86
CA ARG A 500 27.27 -97.16 71.10
C ARG A 500 26.69 -98.56 71.00
N ASP A 501 26.05 -98.90 69.88
CA ASP A 501 25.47 -100.22 69.63
C ASP A 501 26.55 -101.30 69.53
N LEU A 502 27.69 -101.01 68.89
CA LEU A 502 28.86 -101.89 68.87
C LEU A 502 29.45 -102.08 70.27
N MET A 503 29.56 -101.02 71.08
CA MET A 503 30.00 -101.14 72.47
C MET A 503 28.98 -101.92 73.32
N PHE A 504 27.68 -101.74 73.10
CA PHE A 504 26.64 -102.51 73.78
C PHE A 504 26.72 -103.98 73.39
N PHE A 505 26.88 -104.30 72.10
CA PHE A 505 27.05 -105.67 71.62
C PHE A 505 28.30 -106.33 72.24
N ILE A 506 29.44 -105.63 72.27
CA ILE A 506 30.67 -106.15 72.89
C ILE A 506 30.50 -106.34 74.40
N ASN A 507 29.87 -105.40 75.09
CA ASN A 507 29.61 -105.51 76.53
C ASN A 507 28.60 -106.63 76.83
N ALA A 508 27.54 -106.76 76.05
CA ALA A 508 26.57 -107.85 76.15
C ALA A 508 27.24 -109.20 75.89
N GLN A 509 28.13 -109.30 74.89
CA GLN A 509 28.93 -110.49 74.63
C GLN A 509 29.85 -110.82 75.82
N GLN A 510 30.53 -109.83 76.41
CA GLN A 510 31.37 -110.03 77.60
C GLN A 510 30.58 -110.40 78.86
N VAL A 511 29.34 -109.94 79.00
CA VAL A 511 28.44 -110.30 80.12
C VAL A 511 27.89 -111.71 79.94
N ILE A 512 27.51 -112.10 78.71
CA ILE A 512 27.08 -113.47 78.36
C ILE A 512 28.24 -114.47 78.52
N GLU A 513 29.49 -114.07 78.23
CA GLU A 513 30.68 -114.91 78.49
C GLU A 513 31.00 -115.09 79.99
N LYS A 514 30.44 -114.25 80.87
CA LYS A 514 30.71 -114.26 82.32
C LYS A 514 29.55 -114.75 83.20
N SER A 515 28.39 -115.11 82.65
CA SER A 515 27.26 -115.67 83.41
C SER A 515 27.32 -117.19 83.50
N GLU A 516 26.91 -117.75 84.64
CA GLU A 516 26.95 -119.21 84.91
C GLU A 516 25.90 -120.03 84.13
N ASP A 517 24.95 -119.38 83.45
CA ASP A 517 23.84 -120.02 82.68
C ASP A 517 24.00 -119.90 81.15
N ARG A 518 25.20 -120.21 80.62
CA ARG A 518 25.57 -120.04 79.21
C ARG A 518 24.77 -120.89 78.22
N GLU A 519 24.27 -122.06 78.63
CA GLU A 519 23.61 -123.00 77.72
C GLU A 519 22.11 -122.70 77.54
N ASP A 520 21.45 -122.09 78.52
CA ASP A 520 20.00 -121.83 78.50
C ASP A 520 19.60 -120.54 77.75
N ILE A 521 20.53 -119.59 77.60
CA ILE A 521 20.28 -118.31 76.93
C ILE A 521 20.51 -118.40 75.41
N ALA A 522 21.24 -119.41 74.93
CA ALA A 522 21.56 -119.60 73.51
C ALA A 522 20.36 -120.04 72.64
N GLN A 523 19.24 -120.45 73.24
CA GLN A 523 18.06 -120.95 72.53
C GLN A 523 16.82 -120.05 72.66
N GLY A 524 16.96 -118.83 73.20
CA GLY A 524 15.87 -117.88 73.32
C GLY A 524 15.51 -117.20 71.99
N SER A 525 14.39 -117.58 71.37
CA SER A 525 13.85 -116.87 70.21
C SER A 525 13.15 -115.57 70.64
N VAL A 526 13.73 -114.41 70.31
CA VAL A 526 13.08 -113.11 70.48
C VAL A 526 12.23 -112.81 69.24
N SER A 527 10.91 -112.82 69.41
CA SER A 527 9.95 -112.39 68.39
C SER A 527 9.73 -110.88 68.52
N ILE A 528 10.15 -110.13 67.50
CA ILE A 528 9.90 -108.69 67.37
C ILE A 528 8.49 -108.52 66.78
N GLY A 529 7.56 -107.96 67.55
CA GLY A 529 6.23 -107.57 67.07
C GLY A 529 6.31 -106.34 66.15
N GLU A 530 5.65 -106.43 64.99
CA GLU A 530 5.42 -105.30 64.09
C GLU A 530 4.53 -104.22 64.74
N ALA A 531 4.87 -102.96 64.52
CA ALA A 531 4.00 -101.80 64.78
C ALA A 531 4.32 -100.67 63.75
N PRO A 532 3.42 -99.69 63.54
CA PRO A 532 2.48 -99.69 62.43
C PRO A 532 2.81 -98.61 61.39
N GLN A 533 2.37 -98.83 60.14
CA GLN A 533 2.37 -97.80 59.11
C GLN A 533 1.41 -96.66 59.50
N THR A 534 1.94 -95.43 59.60
CA THR A 534 1.12 -94.22 59.57
C THR A 534 1.27 -93.50 58.24
N SER A 535 0.09 -93.19 57.71
CA SER A 535 -0.25 -92.73 56.38
C SER A 535 0.30 -91.33 56.04
N LYS A 536 0.74 -91.19 54.79
CA LYS A 536 1.07 -89.94 54.13
C LYS A 536 -0.15 -89.01 54.06
N SER A 537 0.00 -87.79 54.58
CA SER A 537 -0.86 -86.65 54.23
C SER A 537 -0.13 -85.75 53.22
N LYS A 538 -0.69 -85.65 52.01
CA LYS A 538 -0.35 -84.68 50.97
C LYS A 538 -1.19 -83.42 51.18
N HIS A 539 -0.56 -82.23 51.23
CA HIS A 539 -1.04 -80.96 50.67
C HIS A 539 -0.10 -79.82 51.10
N ARG A 540 0.07 -78.70 50.40
CA ARG A 540 -0.08 -78.29 49.00
C ARG A 540 0.57 -76.89 48.96
N ARG A 541 1.38 -76.67 47.93
CA ARG A 541 2.08 -75.43 47.58
C ARG A 541 1.15 -74.21 47.42
N ARG A 542 1.74 -73.02 47.72
CA ARG A 542 1.61 -71.70 47.06
C ARG A 542 0.25 -70.97 47.23
N LYS A 543 0.19 -69.64 47.26
CA LYS A 543 0.94 -68.65 46.45
C LYS A 543 0.81 -67.25 47.05
N GLN A 544 1.92 -66.52 47.09
CA GLN A 544 1.93 -65.05 47.03
C GLN A 544 1.33 -64.57 45.70
N LYS A 545 0.69 -63.41 45.74
CA LYS A 545 0.95 -62.35 44.78
C LYS A 545 1.47 -61.15 45.55
#